data_AF-A0A971MN69-F1
#
_entry.id   AF-A0A971MN69-F1
#
_cell.length_a   1.000
_cell.length_b   1.000
_cell.length_c   1.000
_cell.angle_alpha   90.00
_cell.angle_beta   90.00
_cell.angle_gamma   90.00
#
_symmetry.space_group_name_H-M   'P 1'
#
loop_
_entity.id
_entity.type
_entity.pdbx_description
1 polymer ?
#
loop_
_entity_poly.entity_id
_entity_poly.type
_entity_poly.pdbx_seq_one_letter_code
_entity_poly.pdbx_strand_id
1 'polypeptide(L)' 'MRSNIKCEVLNCHYNAQGVCEAESIEVKPQGYDSAISSLGTFCETFIPRDYDLT' A
#
# COMPACT_ATOMS: atom_id res chain seq x y z
N MET A 1 -9.50 -14.41 3.35
CA MET A 1 -8.10 -14.88 3.24
C MET A 1 -7.23 -13.74 3.75
N ARG A 2 -6.29 -13.97 4.68
CA ARG A 2 -5.36 -12.91 5.12
C ARG A 2 -4.19 -12.86 4.15
N SER A 3 -3.91 -11.68 3.60
CA SER A 3 -2.76 -11.46 2.72
C SER A 3 -1.47 -11.49 3.54
N ASN A 4 -0.47 -12.29 3.12
CA ASN A 4 0.87 -12.29 3.73
C ASN A 4 1.75 -11.16 3.17
N ILE A 5 1.16 -9.99 2.94
CA ILE A 5 1.83 -8.86 2.31
C ILE A 5 2.40 -7.98 3.42
N LYS A 6 3.71 -7.78 3.39
CA LYS A 6 4.38 -6.88 4.34
C LYS A 6 3.94 -5.44 4.07
N CYS A 7 3.56 -4.72 5.12
CA CYS A 7 3.25 -3.29 5.06
C CYS A 7 4.16 -2.54 6.03
N GLU A 8 5.21 -1.90 5.52
CA GLU A 8 6.10 -1.06 6.34
C GLU A 8 5.60 0.38 6.46
N VAL A 9 4.58 0.75 5.68
CA VAL A 9 4.04 2.11 5.65
C VAL A 9 3.26 2.37 6.94
N LEU A 10 3.89 3.08 7.88
CA LEU A 10 3.33 3.32 9.22
C LEU A 10 2.01 4.07 9.21
N ASN A 11 1.78 4.93 8.23
CA ASN A 11 0.52 5.69 8.08
C ASN A 11 -0.45 5.05 7.07
N CYS A 12 -0.31 3.76 6.75
CA CYS A 12 -1.30 3.06 5.93
C CYS A 12 -2.46 2.57 6.80
N HIS A 13 -3.69 2.91 6.42
CA HIS A 13 -4.93 2.46 7.04
C HIS A 13 -4.96 0.93 7.21
N TYR A 14 -4.48 0.21 6.19
CA TYR A 14 -4.47 -1.25 6.15
C TYR A 14 -3.28 -1.90 6.86
N ASN A 15 -2.35 -1.12 7.42
CA ASN A 15 -1.22 -1.68 8.14
C ASN A 15 -1.65 -2.13 9.54
N ALA A 16 -1.73 -3.45 9.75
CA ALA A 16 -1.89 -4.10 11.04
C ALA A 16 -0.56 -4.73 11.46
N GLN A 17 0.18 -4.05 12.35
CA GLN A 17 1.43 -4.55 12.94
C GLN A 17 2.48 -5.01 11.91
N GLY A 18 2.61 -4.31 10.79
CA GLY A 18 3.58 -4.63 9.74
C GLY A 18 3.04 -5.54 8.63
N VAL A 19 1.75 -5.92 8.69
CA VAL A 19 1.06 -6.74 7.68
C VAL A 19 -0.08 -5.93 7.06
N CYS A 20 -0.26 -6.04 5.75
CA CYS A 20 -1.37 -5.40 5.04
C CYS A 20 -2.63 -6.26 5.16
N GLU A 21 -3.69 -5.70 5.75
CA GLU A 21 -5.01 -6.34 5.86
C GLU A 21 -6.00 -5.91 4.76
N ALA A 22 -5.53 -5.18 3.74
CA ALA A 22 -6.36 -4.86 2.58
C ALA A 22 -6.86 -6.15 1.89
N GLU A 23 -8.14 -6.17 1.52
CA GLU A 23 -8.75 -7.30 0.79
C GLU A 23 -8.05 -7.53 -0.56
N SER A 24 -7.67 -6.44 -1.21
CA SER A 24 -6.87 -6.44 -2.44
C SER A 24 -5.90 -5.27 -2.45
N ILE A 25 -4.80 -5.42 -3.20
CA ILE A 25 -3.87 -4.32 -3.48
C ILE A 25 -3.73 -4.15 -4.99
N GLU A 26 -3.57 -2.91 -5.43
CA GLU A 26 -3.15 -2.57 -6.78
C GLU A 26 -1.82 -1.83 -6.69
N VAL A 27 -0.81 -2.35 -7.37
CA VAL A 27 0.53 -1.75 -7.41
C VAL A 27 0.73 -1.13 -8.78
N LYS A 28 1.09 0.16 -8.82
CA LYS A 28 1.33 0.90 -10.05
C LYS A 28 2.77 1.42 -10.14
N PRO A 29 3.32 1.57 -11.34
CA PRO A 29 4.58 2.26 -11.55
C PRO A 29 4.46 3.76 -11.24
N GLN A 30 5.48 4.33 -10.60
CA GLN A 30 5.54 5.77 -10.36
C GLN A 30 6.08 6.49 -11.60
N GLY A 31 5.24 7.32 -12.23
CA GLY A 31 5.63 8.27 -13.27
C GLY A 31 5.75 7.77 -14.71
N TYR A 32 5.82 6.46 -14.96
CA TYR A 32 5.94 5.86 -16.30
C TYR A 32 5.03 4.63 -16.44
N ASP A 33 4.93 4.08 -17.65
CA ASP A 33 4.11 2.89 -17.95
C ASP A 33 4.67 1.57 -17.37
N SER A 34 5.88 1.58 -16.79
CA SER A 34 6.51 0.39 -16.23
C SER A 34 7.48 0.74 -15.11
N ALA A 35 7.60 -0.16 -14.13
CA ALA A 35 8.56 -0.05 -13.04
C ALA A 35 9.77 -0.95 -13.31
N ILE A 36 10.97 -0.40 -13.12
CA ILE A 36 12.24 -1.12 -13.31
C ILE A 36 12.74 -1.70 -11.98
N SER A 37 12.23 -1.19 -10.85
CA SER A 37 12.52 -1.67 -9.50
C SER A 37 11.33 -1.42 -8.57
N SER A 38 11.33 -2.07 -7.40
CA SER A 38 10.30 -1.84 -6.36
C SER A 38 10.27 -0.40 -5.85
N LEU A 39 11.38 0.34 -5.92
CA LEU A 39 11.42 1.76 -5.53
C LEU A 39 10.58 2.64 -6.46
N GLY A 40 10.38 2.22 -7.71
CA GLY A 40 9.53 2.91 -8.69
C GLY A 40 8.09 2.40 -8.70
N THR A 41 7.62 1.82 -7.60
CA THR A 41 6.23 1.34 -7.47
C THR A 41 5.55 1.98 -6.28
N PHE A 42 4.23 2.08 -6.33
CA PHE A 42 3.41 2.50 -5.20
C PHE A 42 2.12 1.69 -5.15
N CYS A 43 1.49 1.63 -3.97
CA CYS A 43 0.16 1.04 -3.82
C CYS A 43 -0.88 2.11 -4.18
N GLU A 44 -1.60 1.92 -5.28
CA GLU A 44 -2.72 2.78 -5.67
C GLU A 44 -3.84 2.74 -4.62
N THR A 45 -4.00 1.59 -3.96
CA THR A 45 -4.98 1.37 -2.89
C THR A 45 -4.55 1.95 -1.54
N PHE A 46 -3.48 2.75 -1.48
CA PHE A 46 -3.03 3.36 -0.24
C PHE A 46 -4.07 4.35 0.29
N ILE A 47 -4.43 4.18 1.57
CA ILE A 47 -5.28 5.11 2.32
C ILE A 47 -4.50 5.55 3.57
N PRO A 48 -4.36 6.86 3.83
CA PRO A 48 -3.78 7.35 5.08
C PRO A 48 -4.64 6.94 6.29
N ARG A 49 -4.04 6.59 7.44
CA ARG A 49 -4.82 6.24 8.66
C ARG A 49 -5.71 7.39 9.12
N ASP A 50 -5.21 8.61 8.98
CA ASP A 50 -5.87 9.82 9.48
C ASP A 50 -6.79 10.48 8.44
N TYR A 51 -7.11 9.79 7.34
CA TYR A 51 -7.95 10.36 6.27
C TYR A 51 -9.42 10.55 6.66
N ASP A 52 -9.84 10.08 7.84
CA ASP A 52 -11.22 10.16 8.37
C ASP A 52 -11.39 11.20 9.50
N LEU A 53 -10.65 12.32 9.44
CA LEU A 53 -10.80 13.43 10.40
C LEU A 53 -11.41 14.71 9.81
N THR A 54 -12.20 14.61 8.73
CA THR A 54 -13.07 15.70 8.26
C THR A 54 -14.40 15.19 7.72
#